data_AF-A0A0G0FRS1-F1
#
_entry.id   AF-A0A0G0FRS1-F1
#
_cell.length_a   1.000
_cell.length_b   1.000
_cell.length_c   1.000
_cell.angle_alpha   90.00
_cell.angle_beta   90.00
_cell.angle_gamma   90.00
#
_symmetry.space_group_name_H-M   'P 1'
#
loop_
_entity.id
_entity.type
_entity.pdbx_description
1 polymer ?
#
loop_
_entity_poly.entity_id
_entity_poly.type
_entity_poly.pdbx_seq_one_letter_code
_entity_poly.pdbx_strand_id
1 'polypeptide(L)'
;MGMENTNKFACAINCMDGRTQDVVKNYIKENYNVDYVDMITEPGPNKILSSPENAEGLVENIKKRVEISIHHHGSKVVAIVGHFGCAGNPTEKIEQIEHLKKSEETVKSFGFPVEIVLLWVDGDWQTVEKIV
;
A
#
# COMPACT_ATOMS: atom_id res chain seq x y z
N MET A 1 21.76 10.62 -25.98
CA MET A 1 22.23 10.19 -24.65
C MET A 1 21.13 10.56 -23.67
N GLY A 2 20.20 9.62 -23.40
CA GLY A 2 19.08 9.88 -22.51
C GLY A 2 19.58 9.90 -21.07
N MET A 3 19.23 10.92 -20.31
CA MET A 3 19.45 10.93 -18.86
C MET A 3 18.78 9.68 -18.28
N GLU A 4 19.55 8.81 -17.65
CA GLU A 4 18.97 7.76 -16.81
C GLU A 4 18.13 8.47 -15.74
N ASN A 5 16.84 8.14 -15.68
CA ASN A 5 15.98 8.64 -14.61
C ASN A 5 16.46 7.98 -13.31
N THR A 6 17.23 8.72 -12.51
CA THR A 6 17.78 8.28 -11.23
C THR A 6 16.77 8.32 -10.08
N ASN A 7 15.55 8.80 -10.36
CA ASN A 7 14.46 8.89 -9.40
C ASN A 7 14.06 7.51 -8.89
N LYS A 8 14.05 7.33 -7.58
CA LYS A 8 13.66 6.10 -6.91
C LYS A 8 12.20 6.14 -6.51
N PHE A 9 11.47 5.07 -6.82
CA PHE A 9 10.05 4.95 -6.52
C PHE A 9 9.80 3.83 -5.51
N ALA A 10 8.72 3.99 -4.75
CA ALA A 10 8.02 2.92 -4.06
C ALA A 10 6.53 2.98 -4.41
N CYS A 11 5.80 1.93 -4.08
CA CYS A 11 4.35 1.87 -4.26
C CYS A 11 3.67 1.77 -2.90
N ALA A 12 2.54 2.44 -2.72
CA ALA A 12 1.67 2.28 -1.55
C ALA A 12 0.24 2.02 -2.00
N ILE A 13 -0.32 0.90 -1.56
CA ILE A 13 -1.74 0.59 -1.63
C ILE A 13 -2.38 1.14 -0.36
N ASN A 14 -3.00 2.31 -0.46
CA ASN A 14 -3.46 3.12 0.67
C ASN A 14 -4.94 3.46 0.56
N CYS A 15 -5.58 3.78 1.69
CA CYS A 15 -6.95 4.28 1.66
C CYS A 15 -7.02 5.61 0.87
N MET A 16 -8.17 5.93 0.28
CA MET A 16 -8.45 7.26 -0.28
C MET A 16 -8.58 8.37 0.77
N ASP A 17 -8.59 8.02 2.06
CA ASP A 17 -8.63 9.00 3.16
C ASP A 17 -7.44 9.97 3.04
N GLY A 18 -7.73 11.26 2.89
CA GLY A 18 -6.72 12.29 2.66
C GLY A 18 -5.71 12.39 3.80
N ARG A 19 -6.10 12.02 5.03
CA ARG A 19 -5.24 12.11 6.23
C ARG A 19 -4.11 11.10 6.21
N THR A 20 -4.24 9.99 5.49
CA THR A 20 -3.19 8.97 5.41
C THR A 20 -2.16 9.26 4.32
N GLN A 21 -2.43 10.18 3.38
CA GLN A 21 -1.61 10.32 2.17
C GLN A 21 -0.18 10.78 2.49
N ASP A 22 -0.04 11.91 3.17
CA ASP A 22 1.28 12.49 3.45
C ASP A 22 2.06 11.69 4.49
N VAL A 23 1.39 11.21 5.55
CA VAL A 23 2.05 10.44 6.62
C VAL A 23 2.63 9.13 6.09
N VAL A 24 1.90 8.41 5.23
CA VAL A 24 2.38 7.18 4.57
C VAL A 24 3.52 7.49 3.61
N LYS A 25 3.34 8.50 2.75
CA LYS A 25 4.36 8.91 1.78
C LYS A 25 5.66 9.27 2.48
N ASN A 26 5.61 10.09 3.53
CA ASN A 26 6.79 10.53 4.26
C ASN A 26 7.48 9.36 4.97
N TYR A 27 6.71 8.51 5.66
CA TYR A 27 7.24 7.29 6.28
C TYR A 27 7.99 6.43 5.26
N ILE A 28 7.41 6.17 4.09
CA ILE A 28 8.04 5.33 3.07
C ILE A 28 9.31 5.99 2.51
N LYS A 29 9.27 7.29 2.20
CA LYS A 29 10.44 8.02 1.71
C LYS A 29 11.61 7.97 2.69
N GLU A 30 11.34 8.19 3.98
CA GLU A 30 12.35 8.21 5.03
C GLU A 30 12.96 6.82 5.29
N ASN A 31 12.12 5.78 5.33
CA ASN A 31 12.56 4.43 5.70
C ASN A 31 13.13 3.62 4.52
N TYR A 32 12.75 3.95 3.28
CA TYR A 32 13.13 3.19 2.09
C TYR A 32 14.00 3.99 1.10
N ASN A 33 14.38 5.22 1.44
CA ASN A 33 15.27 6.07 0.65
C ASN A 33 14.80 6.23 -0.82
N VAL A 34 13.53 6.57 -0.99
CA VAL A 34 12.88 6.83 -2.28
C VAL A 34 12.48 8.29 -2.44
N ASP A 35 12.43 8.76 -3.69
CA ASP A 35 12.07 10.14 -4.02
C ASP A 35 10.55 10.32 -4.14
N TYR A 36 9.87 9.31 -4.66
CA TYR A 36 8.44 9.31 -4.96
C TYR A 36 7.76 8.04 -4.46
N VAL A 37 6.47 8.17 -4.16
CA VAL A 37 5.61 7.04 -3.77
C VAL A 37 4.38 7.09 -4.66
N ASP A 38 4.18 6.05 -5.48
CA ASP A 38 2.96 5.87 -6.25
C ASP A 38 1.84 5.46 -5.29
N MET A 39 0.79 6.28 -5.22
CA MET A 39 -0.36 6.04 -4.33
C MET A 39 -1.49 5.37 -5.09
N ILE A 40 -1.69 4.08 -4.86
CA ILE A 40 -2.83 3.30 -5.35
C ILE A 40 -3.91 3.38 -4.28
N THR A 41 -4.98 4.13 -4.57
CA THR A 41 -6.02 4.42 -3.58
C THR A 41 -7.35 3.74 -3.89
N GLU A 42 -7.99 3.27 -2.82
CA GLU A 42 -9.37 2.76 -2.74
C GLU A 42 -9.92 3.04 -1.33
N PRO A 43 -11.24 3.03 -1.08
CA PRO A 43 -11.76 3.00 0.28
C PRO A 43 -11.49 1.62 0.92
N GLY A 44 -10.63 1.55 1.95
CA GLY A 44 -10.35 0.31 2.69
C GLY A 44 -9.67 -0.79 1.86
N PRO A 45 -8.54 -0.52 1.18
CA PRO A 45 -7.91 -1.48 0.27
C PRO A 45 -7.42 -2.74 0.97
N ASN A 46 -7.03 -2.66 2.25
CA ASN A 46 -6.69 -3.84 3.05
C ASN A 46 -7.88 -4.79 3.20
N LYS A 47 -9.13 -4.31 3.25
CA LYS A 47 -10.30 -5.18 3.25
C LYS A 47 -10.49 -5.85 1.89
N ILE A 48 -10.44 -5.05 0.83
CA ILE A 48 -10.58 -5.51 -0.56
C ILE A 48 -9.60 -6.64 -0.85
N LEU A 49 -8.32 -6.44 -0.51
CA LEU A 49 -7.27 -7.42 -0.74
C LEU A 49 -7.33 -8.61 0.22
N SER A 50 -7.96 -8.49 1.39
CA SER A 50 -8.12 -9.60 2.33
C SER A 50 -9.20 -10.61 1.94
N SER A 51 -10.04 -10.28 0.96
CA SER A 51 -11.12 -11.15 0.46
C SER A 51 -11.28 -10.94 -1.06
N PRO A 52 -10.24 -11.27 -1.86
CA PRO A 52 -10.15 -10.92 -3.27
C PRO A 52 -11.31 -11.50 -4.11
N GLU A 53 -11.89 -12.62 -3.69
CA GLU A 53 -13.04 -13.26 -4.33
C GLU A 53 -14.31 -12.39 -4.35
N ASN A 54 -14.43 -11.44 -3.41
CA ASN A 54 -15.57 -10.53 -3.32
C ASN A 54 -15.39 -9.26 -4.18
N ALA A 55 -14.20 -9.07 -4.77
CA ALA A 55 -13.80 -7.83 -5.42
C ALA A 55 -12.83 -8.04 -6.61
N GLU A 56 -12.96 -9.15 -7.34
CA GLU A 56 -12.02 -9.59 -8.38
C GLU A 56 -11.59 -8.47 -9.34
N GLY A 57 -12.55 -7.70 -9.88
CA GLY A 57 -12.26 -6.59 -10.80
C GLY A 57 -11.45 -5.45 -10.18
N LEU A 58 -11.64 -5.15 -8.89
CA LEU A 58 -10.85 -4.15 -8.18
C LEU A 58 -9.45 -4.68 -7.87
N VAL A 59 -9.33 -5.95 -7.47
CA VAL A 59 -8.03 -6.58 -7.21
C VAL A 59 -7.18 -6.63 -8.47
N GLU A 60 -7.75 -7.00 -9.61
CA GLU A 60 -7.04 -6.99 -10.89
C GLU A 60 -6.62 -5.57 -11.30
N ASN A 61 -7.45 -4.57 -11.03
CA ASN A 61 -7.10 -3.17 -11.26
C ASN A 61 -5.95 -2.69 -10.35
N ILE A 62 -5.97 -3.04 -9.06
CA ILE A 62 -4.87 -2.77 -8.12
C ILE A 62 -3.60 -3.44 -8.62
N LYS A 63 -3.64 -4.74 -8.96
CA LYS A 63 -2.51 -5.49 -9.50
C LYS A 63 -1.89 -4.80 -10.71
N LYS A 64 -2.71 -4.37 -11.67
CA LYS A 64 -2.24 -3.63 -12.87
C LYS A 64 -1.53 -2.32 -12.51
N ARG A 65 -2.04 -1.55 -11.54
CA ARG A 65 -1.41 -0.31 -11.08
C ARG A 65 -0.09 -0.58 -10.33
N VAL A 66 -0.04 -1.65 -9.52
CA VAL A 66 1.19 -2.12 -8.86
C VAL A 66 2.22 -2.52 -9.91
N GLU A 67 1.81 -3.29 -10.93
CA GLU A 67 2.68 -3.72 -12.03
C GLU A 67 3.32 -2.52 -12.74
N ILE A 68 2.55 -1.47 -13.02
CA ILE A 68 3.07 -0.24 -13.63
C ILE A 68 4.13 0.41 -12.71
N SER A 69 3.86 0.54 -11.42
CA SER A 69 4.84 1.11 -10.48
C SER A 69 6.14 0.30 -10.46
N ILE A 70 6.04 -1.04 -10.49
CA ILE A 70 7.21 -1.93 -10.45
C ILE A 70 7.98 -1.94 -11.76
N HIS A 71 7.30 -2.17 -12.89
CA HIS A 71 7.95 -2.37 -14.19
C HIS A 71 8.29 -1.07 -14.91
N HIS A 72 7.49 0.00 -14.73
CA HIS A 72 7.72 1.28 -15.39
C HIS A 72 8.53 2.24 -14.52
N HIS A 73 8.18 2.39 -13.23
CA HIS A 73 8.88 3.30 -12.32
C HIS A 73 10.00 2.61 -11.52
N GLY A 74 10.09 1.28 -11.55
CA GLY A 74 11.17 0.53 -10.91
C GLY A 74 10.98 0.28 -9.42
N SER A 75 9.76 0.47 -8.88
CA SER A 75 9.47 0.28 -7.46
C SER A 75 9.91 -1.09 -6.95
N LYS A 76 10.65 -1.10 -5.83
CA LYS A 76 11.13 -2.32 -5.15
C LYS A 76 10.37 -2.67 -3.87
N VAL A 77 9.51 -1.75 -3.42
CA VAL A 77 8.73 -1.84 -2.19
C VAL A 77 7.26 -1.58 -2.51
N VAL A 78 6.37 -2.40 -1.98
CA VAL A 78 4.92 -2.22 -2.02
C VAL A 78 4.39 -2.21 -0.58
N ALA A 79 3.94 -1.05 -0.13
CA ALA A 79 3.25 -0.92 1.16
C ALA A 79 1.76 -1.23 1.04
N ILE A 80 1.20 -1.97 1.98
CA ILE A 80 -0.25 -2.13 2.16
C ILE A 80 -0.61 -1.43 3.47
N VAL A 81 -1.58 -0.51 3.41
CA VAL A 81 -1.88 0.39 4.52
C VAL A 81 -3.29 0.17 5.06
N GLY A 82 -3.39 -0.05 6.38
CA GLY A 82 -4.61 0.09 7.17
C GLY A 82 -4.56 1.36 8.00
N HIS A 83 -5.71 1.87 8.45
CA HIS A 83 -5.73 3.06 9.30
C HIS A 83 -6.90 3.08 10.27
N PHE A 84 -6.69 3.82 11.36
CA PHE A 84 -7.70 4.09 12.37
C PHE A 84 -8.98 4.72 11.76
N GLY A 85 -10.15 4.25 12.19
CA GLY A 85 -11.44 4.85 11.81
C GLY A 85 -11.76 4.81 10.31
N CYS A 86 -11.35 3.75 9.60
CA CYS A 86 -11.59 3.62 8.16
C CYS A 86 -13.07 3.35 7.84
N ALA A 87 -13.69 4.18 7.00
CA ALA A 87 -15.07 3.94 6.53
C ALA A 87 -15.17 2.78 5.52
N GLY A 88 -14.13 2.58 4.69
CA GLY A 88 -14.05 1.47 3.73
C GLY A 88 -13.73 0.12 4.37
N ASN A 89 -13.16 0.15 5.58
CA ASN A 89 -12.93 -1.02 6.42
C ASN A 89 -13.38 -0.70 7.86
N PRO A 90 -14.70 -0.72 8.15
CA PRO A 90 -15.27 -0.23 9.40
C PRO A 90 -15.12 -1.27 10.53
N THR A 91 -13.87 -1.66 10.79
CA THR A 91 -13.49 -2.60 11.84
C THR A 91 -12.32 -2.04 12.65
N GLU A 92 -12.14 -2.58 13.86
CA GLU A 92 -11.12 -2.14 14.79
C GLU A 92 -9.70 -2.55 14.35
N LYS A 93 -8.68 -1.91 14.95
CA LYS A 93 -7.25 -2.10 14.61
C LYS A 93 -6.85 -3.58 14.51
N ILE A 94 -7.25 -4.39 15.49
CA ILE A 94 -6.89 -5.82 15.53
C ILE A 94 -7.41 -6.55 14.29
N GLU A 95 -8.66 -6.31 13.90
CA GLU A 95 -9.26 -6.97 12.74
C GLU A 95 -8.67 -6.43 11.43
N GLN A 96 -8.41 -5.13 11.34
CA GLN A 96 -7.73 -4.56 10.18
C GLN A 96 -6.28 -5.04 10.01
N ILE A 97 -5.58 -5.36 11.10
CA ILE A 97 -4.25 -6.00 11.04
C ILE A 97 -4.36 -7.41 10.45
N GLU A 98 -5.39 -8.18 10.80
CA GLU A 98 -5.64 -9.48 10.17
C GLU A 98 -6.01 -9.33 8.68
N HIS A 99 -6.75 -8.28 8.31
CA HIS A 99 -6.96 -7.92 6.91
C HIS A 99 -5.65 -7.57 6.19
N LEU A 100 -4.73 -6.84 6.83
CA LEU A 100 -3.41 -6.53 6.27
C LEU A 100 -2.59 -7.79 5.99
N LYS A 101 -2.54 -8.74 6.94
CA LYS A 101 -1.83 -10.01 6.76
C LYS A 101 -2.41 -10.82 5.60
N LYS A 102 -3.74 -10.92 5.50
CA LYS A 102 -4.40 -11.58 4.36
C LYS A 102 -4.15 -10.85 3.04
N SER A 103 -4.12 -9.52 3.08
CA SER A 103 -3.79 -8.70 1.90
C SER A 103 -2.37 -8.96 1.41
N GLU A 104 -1.44 -9.19 2.33
CA GLU A 104 -0.07 -9.56 2.01
C GLU A 104 -0.03 -10.81 1.12
N GLU A 105 -0.78 -11.85 1.50
CA GLU A 105 -0.87 -13.09 0.73
C GLU A 105 -1.46 -12.86 -0.67
N THR A 106 -2.48 -12.01 -0.79
CA THR A 106 -3.05 -11.60 -2.08
C THR A 106 -2.02 -10.88 -2.93
N VAL A 107 -1.28 -9.90 -2.37
CA VAL A 107 -0.26 -9.15 -3.13
C VAL A 107 0.94 -10.03 -3.48
N LYS A 108 1.36 -10.95 -2.59
CA LYS A 108 2.38 -11.98 -2.89
C LYS A 108 1.96 -12.85 -4.07
N SER A 109 0.67 -13.21 -4.16
CA SER A 109 0.14 -14.02 -5.26
C SER A 109 0.21 -13.35 -6.63
N PHE A 110 0.42 -12.03 -6.68
CA PHE A 110 0.64 -11.32 -7.94
C PHE A 110 1.95 -11.71 -8.62
N GLY A 111 2.91 -12.28 -7.87
CA GLY A 111 4.15 -12.85 -8.41
C GLY A 111 5.24 -11.84 -8.73
N PHE A 112 5.17 -10.62 -8.17
CA PHE A 112 6.19 -9.60 -8.39
C PHE A 112 7.37 -9.73 -7.41
N PRO A 113 8.63 -9.50 -7.86
CA PRO A 113 9.82 -9.63 -7.02
C PRO A 113 10.07 -8.34 -6.21
N VAL A 114 9.23 -8.05 -5.22
CA VAL A 114 9.27 -6.83 -4.40
C VAL A 114 9.17 -7.14 -2.91
N GLU A 115 9.69 -6.25 -2.07
CA GLU A 115 9.40 -6.26 -0.64
C GLU A 115 7.97 -5.79 -0.41
N ILE A 116 7.16 -6.58 0.31
CA ILE A 116 5.83 -6.18 0.73
C ILE A 116 5.91 -5.76 2.20
N VAL A 117 5.31 -4.61 2.52
CA VAL A 117 5.40 -4.02 3.86
C VAL A 117 4.00 -3.67 4.35
N LEU A 118 3.67 -4.06 5.57
CA LEU A 118 2.36 -3.82 6.17
C LEU A 118 2.46 -2.63 7.12
N LEU A 119 1.66 -1.60 6.87
CA LEU A 119 1.68 -0.36 7.65
C LEU A 119 0.32 -0.09 8.28
N TRP A 120 0.35 0.43 9.49
CA TRP A 120 -0.81 0.94 10.21
C TRP A 120 -0.65 2.43 10.51
N VAL A 121 -1.63 3.25 10.13
CA VAL A 121 -1.69 4.67 10.52
C VAL A 121 -2.59 4.82 11.74
N ASP A 122 -2.06 5.39 12.81
CA ASP A 122 -2.80 5.59 14.06
C ASP A 122 -3.74 6.81 14.01
N GLY A 123 -4.62 6.92 15.02
CA GLY A 123 -5.66 7.96 15.10
C GLY A 123 -5.15 9.38 15.36
N ASP A 124 -3.85 9.53 15.63
CA ASP A 124 -3.16 10.83 15.66
C ASP A 124 -2.82 11.34 14.24
N TRP A 125 -2.95 10.49 13.22
CA TRP A 125 -2.63 10.74 11.81
C TRP A 125 -1.18 11.17 11.57
N GLN A 126 -0.28 10.79 12.48
CA GLN A 126 1.15 11.10 12.43
C GLN A 126 2.00 9.84 12.63
N THR A 127 1.52 8.91 13.46
CA THR A 127 2.22 7.68 13.78
C THR A 127 1.92 6.62 12.72
N VAL A 128 3.00 6.03 12.18
CA VAL A 128 2.95 4.86 11.29
C VAL A 128 3.70 3.71 11.95
N GLU A 129 3.01 2.61 12.17
CA GLU A 129 3.60 1.37 12.68
C GLU A 129 3.81 0.39 11.53
N LYS A 130 5.02 -0.17 11.41
CA LYS A 130 5.26 -1.36 10.60
C LYS A 130 4.78 -2.59 11.36
N ILE A 131 3.87 -3.34 10.75
CA ILE A 131 3.36 -4.59 11.31
C ILE A 131 4.31 -5.73 10.92
N VAL A 132 4.66 -6.57 11.89
CA VAL A 132 5.54 -7.74 11.77
C VAL A 132 4.78 -9.05 11.92
#